data_AF-A0A2R6NKY4-F1
#
_entry.id   AF-A0A2R6NKY4-F1
#
_cell.length_a   1.000
_cell.length_b   1.000
_cell.length_c   1.000
_cell.angle_alpha   90.00
_cell.angle_beta   90.00
_cell.angle_gamma   90.00
#
_symmetry.space_group_name_H-M   'P 1'
#
loop_
_entity.id
_entity.type
_entity.pdbx_description
1 polymer ?
#
loop_
_entity_poly.entity_id
_entity_poly.type
_entity_poly.pdbx_seq_one_letter_code
_entity_poly.pdbx_strand_id
1 'polypeptide(L)'
;MDSPNADSTVLRNDMASTRDVRLRALQKELSDHLKDHNSSDARSSWKERHDALATEVATQRQRKSLQREASKRRDLTELLRLHTKSIATKRRTERLSDTSKGNLDIEVEYIQDEEGKRMDERKREEKRKREEERKQEEERKREEERKREEERKREEERKREEERKREEERKREEEEKEKERKRHDGIKQQYEDAYREFVQAREDCSLPDHGLRAFFRLYDAKWDVLKNPIELQPLAFAELPWPILSEHLLSPSEITMERVQQFIFHPTRHKDMTKVLIIREELLRWHPDKFESLILPKVRECDKQLVAEASGLIIRALYGLKSLGHT
;
A
#
# COMPACT_ATOMS: atom_id res chain seq x y z
N MET A 1 34.76 -29.21 3.16
CA MET A 1 34.88 -28.32 4.33
C MET A 1 35.06 -26.93 3.77
N ASP A 2 33.96 -26.36 3.29
CA ASP A 2 33.94 -25.00 2.76
C ASP A 2 33.12 -24.12 3.70
N SER A 3 33.73 -22.99 4.00
CA SER A 3 33.14 -21.82 4.64
C SER A 3 31.77 -21.47 4.06
N PRO A 4 30.85 -21.03 4.92
CA PRO A 4 29.84 -20.08 4.47
C PRO A 4 29.79 -18.82 5.34
N ASN A 5 30.01 -17.70 4.63
CA ASN A 5 29.27 -16.44 4.73
C ASN A 5 29.29 -15.64 6.03
N ALA A 6 30.25 -14.70 6.08
CA ALA A 6 30.24 -13.51 6.92
C ALA A 6 29.38 -12.34 6.38
N ASP A 7 28.64 -12.51 5.27
CA ASP A 7 27.99 -11.38 4.56
C ASP A 7 26.56 -11.02 4.99
N SER A 8 25.88 -11.83 5.82
CA SER A 8 24.48 -11.56 6.20
C SER A 8 24.34 -10.58 7.39
N THR A 9 25.38 -10.44 8.20
CA THR A 9 25.42 -9.51 9.35
C THR A 9 25.70 -8.07 8.92
N VAL A 10 26.37 -7.86 7.79
CA VAL A 10 26.67 -6.51 7.26
C VAL A 10 25.40 -5.83 6.71
N LEU A 11 24.52 -6.56 6.01
CA LEU A 11 23.30 -6.00 5.42
C LEU A 11 22.18 -5.71 6.44
N ARG A 12 22.10 -6.43 7.57
CA ARG A 12 21.17 -6.10 8.66
C ARG A 12 21.60 -4.86 9.44
N ASN A 13 22.91 -4.64 9.58
CA ASN A 13 23.43 -3.40 10.16
C ASN A 13 23.24 -2.20 9.21
N ASP A 14 23.32 -2.40 7.89
CA ASP A 14 23.11 -1.34 6.92
C ASP A 14 21.66 -0.85 6.83
N MET A 15 20.68 -1.75 6.99
CA MET A 15 19.25 -1.37 7.06
C MET A 15 18.86 -0.71 8.39
N ALA A 16 19.50 -1.09 9.49
CA ALA A 16 19.35 -0.37 10.76
C ALA A 16 19.99 1.02 10.68
N SER A 17 21.18 1.12 10.06
CA SER A 17 21.90 2.38 9.81
C SER A 17 21.13 3.33 8.89
N THR A 18 20.55 2.84 7.79
CA THR A 18 19.74 3.68 6.88
C THR A 18 18.41 4.12 7.47
N ARG A 19 17.78 3.31 8.36
CA ARG A 19 16.62 3.77 9.14
C ARG A 19 17.02 4.82 10.17
N ASP A 20 18.17 4.68 10.81
CA ASP A 20 18.71 5.67 11.74
C ASP A 20 19.07 6.98 11.04
N VAL A 21 19.64 6.90 9.82
CA VAL A 21 19.95 8.06 8.97
C VAL A 21 18.67 8.76 8.51
N ARG A 22 17.63 8.02 8.11
CA ARG A 22 16.32 8.61 7.77
C ARG A 22 15.62 9.24 8.96
N LEU A 23 15.67 8.61 10.14
CA LEU A 23 15.11 9.18 11.36
C LEU A 23 15.84 10.46 11.75
N ARG A 24 17.19 10.49 11.66
CA ARG A 24 17.98 11.70 11.90
C ARG A 24 17.72 12.78 10.85
N ALA A 25 17.49 12.41 9.59
CA ALA A 25 17.12 13.35 8.53
C ALA A 25 15.74 13.97 8.78
N LEU A 26 14.74 13.16 9.12
CA LEU A 26 13.40 13.65 9.47
C LEU A 26 13.42 14.49 10.75
N GLN A 27 14.22 14.12 11.74
CA GLN A 27 14.37 14.89 12.98
C GLN A 27 15.10 16.22 12.74
N LYS A 28 16.03 16.25 11.77
CA LYS A 28 16.69 17.47 11.31
C LYS A 28 15.72 18.36 10.51
N GLU A 29 14.95 17.81 9.59
CA GLU A 29 13.90 18.55 8.87
C GLU A 29 12.85 19.12 9.82
N LEU A 30 12.42 18.36 10.83
CA LEU A 30 11.49 18.85 11.85
C LEU A 30 12.14 19.97 12.68
N SER A 31 13.42 19.84 13.03
CA SER A 31 14.16 20.85 13.79
C SER A 31 14.43 22.12 12.97
N ASP A 32 14.68 22.00 11.66
CA ASP A 32 14.90 23.13 10.76
C ASP A 32 13.57 23.85 10.50
N HIS A 33 12.47 23.12 10.33
CA HIS A 33 11.12 23.68 10.20
C HIS A 33 10.62 24.35 11.49
N LEU A 34 11.01 23.84 12.67
CA LEU A 34 10.80 24.51 13.96
C LEU A 34 11.69 25.75 14.13
N LYS A 35 12.93 25.74 13.61
CA LYS A 35 13.81 26.91 13.60
C LYS A 35 13.30 28.02 12.70
N ASP A 36 12.69 27.70 11.56
CA ASP A 36 12.10 28.68 10.66
C ASP A 36 10.88 29.36 11.29
N HIS A 37 10.06 28.62 12.03
CA HIS A 37 8.98 29.20 12.84
C HIS A 37 9.48 29.98 14.07
N ASN A 38 10.65 29.61 14.59
CA ASN A 38 11.29 30.26 15.73
C ASN A 38 12.30 31.36 15.33
N SER A 39 12.40 31.62 14.02
CA SER A 39 13.30 32.62 13.45
C SER A 39 12.93 33.99 13.99
N SER A 40 13.95 34.77 14.38
CA SER A 40 13.78 36.13 14.88
C SER A 40 13.00 37.00 13.90
N ASP A 41 13.08 36.70 12.61
CA ASP A 41 12.40 37.41 11.53
C ASP A 41 10.89 37.12 11.50
N ALA A 42 10.49 35.85 11.69
CA ALA A 42 9.07 35.45 11.78
C ALA A 42 8.40 36.00 13.05
N ARG A 43 9.13 36.02 14.18
CA ARG A 43 8.66 36.62 15.44
C ARG A 43 8.56 38.15 15.36
N SER A 44 9.49 38.80 14.67
CA SER A 44 9.46 40.25 14.43
C SER A 44 8.31 40.62 13.50
N SER A 45 8.10 39.86 12.42
CA SER A 45 6.96 40.03 11.51
C SER A 45 5.62 39.84 12.21
N TRP A 46 5.49 38.85 13.09
CA TRP A 46 4.26 38.65 13.86
C TRP A 46 4.02 39.77 14.87
N LYS A 47 5.07 40.23 15.56
CA LYS A 47 4.99 41.34 16.52
C LYS A 47 4.63 42.66 15.83
N GLU A 48 5.22 42.95 14.68
CA GLU A 48 4.93 44.15 13.89
C GLU A 48 3.48 44.14 13.37
N ARG A 49 2.97 42.98 12.93
CA ARG A 49 1.57 42.81 12.54
C ARG A 49 0.61 42.96 13.73
N HIS A 50 1.00 42.45 14.90
CA HIS A 50 0.20 42.57 16.12
C HIS A 50 0.16 44.02 16.62
N ASP A 51 1.29 44.71 16.62
CA ASP A 51 1.38 46.12 17.01
C ASP A 51 0.60 47.02 16.03
N ALA A 52 0.67 46.73 14.72
CA ALA A 52 -0.16 47.39 13.72
C ALA A 52 -1.66 47.17 13.97
N LEU A 53 -2.10 45.94 14.26
CA LEU A 53 -3.49 45.65 14.60
C LEU A 53 -3.92 46.35 15.91
N ALA A 54 -3.03 46.42 16.91
CA ALA A 54 -3.30 47.13 18.16
C ALA A 54 -3.48 48.64 17.94
N THR A 55 -2.66 49.25 17.08
CA THR A 55 -2.82 50.67 16.71
C THR A 55 -4.12 50.92 15.94
N GLU A 56 -4.50 50.03 15.00
CA GLU A 56 -5.74 50.14 14.25
C GLU A 56 -6.98 49.99 15.14
N VAL A 57 -6.94 49.08 16.12
CA VAL A 57 -8.04 48.96 17.10
C VAL A 57 -8.12 50.20 17.99
N ALA A 58 -6.99 50.79 18.38
CA ALA A 58 -6.95 52.02 19.17
C ALA A 58 -7.50 53.23 18.39
N THR A 59 -7.11 53.40 17.12
CA THR A 59 -7.62 54.48 16.25
C THR A 59 -9.11 54.31 15.98
N GLN A 60 -9.61 53.09 15.78
CA GLN A 60 -11.04 52.82 15.63
C GLN A 60 -11.83 53.15 16.91
N ARG A 61 -11.30 52.84 18.09
CA ARG A 61 -11.92 53.21 19.37
C ARG A 61 -12.01 54.73 19.52
N GLN A 62 -10.93 55.45 19.19
CA GLN A 62 -10.90 56.91 19.24
C GLN A 62 -11.88 57.54 18.23
N ARG A 63 -11.96 57.01 17.00
CA ARG A 63 -12.93 57.45 15.99
C ARG A 63 -14.38 57.26 16.44
N LYS A 64 -14.70 56.11 17.03
CA LYS A 64 -16.04 55.85 17.60
C LYS A 64 -16.35 56.79 18.78
N SER A 65 -15.37 57.11 19.61
CA SER A 65 -15.54 58.08 20.71
C SER A 65 -15.85 59.48 20.18
N LEU A 66 -15.05 59.97 19.22
CA LEU A 66 -15.27 61.27 18.57
C LEU A 66 -16.63 61.33 17.85
N GLN A 67 -17.06 60.24 17.23
CA GLN A 67 -18.38 60.18 16.60
C GLN A 67 -19.52 60.30 17.62
N ARG A 68 -19.41 59.68 18.79
CA ARG A 68 -20.39 59.81 19.88
C ARG A 68 -20.42 61.24 20.44
N GLU A 69 -19.25 61.86 20.63
CA GLU A 69 -19.17 63.26 21.06
C GLU A 69 -19.73 64.23 20.02
N ALA A 70 -19.46 64.01 18.73
CA ALA A 70 -20.03 64.78 17.64
C ALA A 70 -21.56 64.66 17.60
N SER A 71 -22.11 63.46 17.84
CA SER A 71 -23.55 63.25 17.96
C SER A 71 -24.12 64.06 19.14
N LYS A 72 -23.53 63.93 20.34
CA LYS A 72 -23.96 64.69 21.52
C LYS A 72 -23.92 66.21 21.29
N ARG A 73 -22.91 66.71 20.57
CA ARG A 73 -22.82 68.14 20.20
C ARG A 73 -23.92 68.57 19.23
N ARG A 74 -24.28 67.73 18.25
CA ARG A 74 -25.41 67.99 17.35
C ARG A 74 -26.72 68.03 18.12
N ASP A 75 -26.96 67.06 19.00
CA ASP A 75 -28.17 66.98 19.82
C ASP A 75 -28.31 68.22 20.74
N LEU A 76 -27.20 68.65 21.36
CA LEU A 76 -27.17 69.88 22.17
C LEU A 76 -27.46 71.14 21.34
N THR A 77 -26.92 71.21 20.13
CA THR A 77 -27.17 72.34 19.22
C THR A 77 -28.63 72.39 18.79
N GLU A 78 -29.25 71.23 18.55
CA GLU A 78 -30.66 71.14 18.22
C GLU A 78 -31.56 71.52 19.39
N LEU A 79 -31.23 71.10 20.62
CA LEU A 79 -31.92 71.53 21.83
C LEU A 79 -31.87 73.05 22.03
N LEU A 80 -30.70 73.68 21.86
CA LEU A 80 -30.55 75.13 21.93
C LEU A 80 -31.39 75.84 20.83
N ARG A 81 -31.45 75.27 19.62
CA ARG A 81 -32.29 75.78 18.53
C ARG A 81 -33.79 75.68 18.85
N LEU A 82 -34.23 74.60 19.48
CA LEU A 82 -35.63 74.43 19.88
C LEU A 82 -36.00 75.37 21.02
N HIS A 83 -35.11 75.54 22.00
CA HIS A 83 -35.31 76.46 23.12
C HIS A 83 -35.42 77.92 22.66
N THR A 84 -34.54 78.35 21.74
CA THR A 84 -34.61 79.70 21.14
C THR A 84 -35.89 79.92 20.34
N LYS A 85 -36.34 78.92 19.56
CA LYS A 85 -37.65 78.98 18.88
C LYS A 85 -38.82 79.08 19.85
N SER A 86 -38.79 78.33 20.97
CA SER A 86 -39.82 78.38 22.01
C SER A 86 -39.88 79.73 22.71
N ILE A 87 -38.73 80.34 23.02
CA ILE A 87 -38.68 81.70 23.56
C ILE A 87 -39.26 82.71 22.56
N ALA A 88 -38.94 82.56 21.27
CA ALA A 88 -39.45 83.44 20.22
C ALA A 88 -40.98 83.33 20.04
N THR A 89 -41.55 82.12 20.10
CA THR A 89 -43.00 81.91 20.02
C THR A 89 -43.70 82.46 21.26
N LYS A 90 -43.17 82.23 22.46
CA LYS A 90 -43.73 82.78 23.72
C LYS A 90 -43.75 84.30 23.74
N ARG A 91 -42.68 84.95 23.27
CA ARG A 91 -42.61 86.42 23.10
C ARG A 91 -43.50 86.95 21.98
N ARG A 92 -43.97 86.10 21.07
CA ARG A 92 -44.91 86.46 19.99
C ARG A 92 -46.36 86.37 20.49
N THR A 93 -46.67 85.37 21.31
CA THR A 93 -48.00 85.24 21.95
C THR A 93 -48.24 86.30 23.03
N GLU A 94 -47.19 86.74 23.73
CA GLU A 94 -47.27 87.84 24.72
C GLU A 94 -47.47 89.24 24.10
N ARG A 95 -47.27 89.39 22.77
CA ARG A 95 -47.32 90.69 22.07
C ARG A 95 -48.66 90.97 21.35
N LEU A 96 -49.62 90.06 21.45
CA LEU A 96 -50.95 90.18 20.83
C LEU A 96 -51.98 90.66 21.87
N SER A 97 -52.74 91.71 21.53
CA SER A 97 -53.69 92.40 22.42
C SER A 97 -54.94 91.56 22.74
N ASP A 98 -55.51 91.77 23.94
CA ASP A 98 -56.64 91.03 24.51
C ASP A 98 -57.95 91.06 23.68
N THR A 99 -58.09 91.97 22.71
CA THR A 99 -59.33 92.12 21.93
C THR A 99 -59.53 91.04 20.85
N SER A 100 -58.53 90.21 20.54
CA SER A 100 -58.67 89.07 19.60
C SER A 100 -58.82 87.71 20.27
N LYS A 101 -58.80 87.63 21.61
CA LYS A 101 -58.93 86.34 22.33
C LYS A 101 -60.33 85.73 22.22
N GLY A 102 -61.39 86.54 22.26
CA GLY A 102 -62.77 86.04 22.30
C GLY A 102 -63.32 85.46 20.99
N ASN A 103 -62.78 85.85 19.82
CA ASN A 103 -63.25 85.32 18.53
C ASN A 103 -62.51 84.04 18.09
N LEU A 104 -61.39 83.68 18.74
CA LEU A 104 -60.73 82.40 18.48
C LEU A 104 -61.31 81.26 19.33
N ASP A 105 -61.90 81.50 20.50
CA ASP A 105 -62.32 80.41 21.38
C ASP A 105 -63.44 79.52 20.79
N ILE A 106 -64.33 80.08 19.97
CA ILE A 106 -65.40 79.32 19.28
C ILE A 106 -64.86 78.53 18.07
N GLU A 107 -63.87 79.08 17.36
CA GLU A 107 -63.22 78.40 16.23
C GLU A 107 -62.20 77.35 16.72
N VAL A 108 -61.58 77.59 17.88
CA VAL A 108 -60.65 76.67 18.55
C VAL A 108 -61.38 75.46 19.11
N GLU A 109 -62.60 75.56 19.64
CA GLU A 109 -63.36 74.41 20.15
C GLU A 109 -63.81 73.46 19.00
N TYR A 110 -64.29 74.00 17.88
CA TYR A 110 -64.68 73.20 16.70
C TYR A 110 -63.46 72.59 15.98
N ILE A 111 -62.33 73.31 15.95
CA ILE A 111 -61.05 72.78 15.43
C ILE A 111 -60.45 71.74 16.39
N GLN A 112 -60.60 71.87 17.72
CA GLN A 112 -60.14 70.88 18.70
C GLN A 112 -60.91 69.56 18.63
N ASP A 113 -62.21 69.58 18.33
CA ASP A 113 -63.03 68.38 18.14
C ASP A 113 -62.74 67.66 16.82
N GLU A 114 -62.50 68.41 15.73
CA GLU A 114 -62.02 67.83 14.47
C GLU A 114 -60.58 67.32 14.58
N GLU A 115 -59.69 68.05 15.24
CA GLU A 115 -58.31 67.62 15.49
C GLU A 115 -58.26 66.42 16.43
N GLY A 116 -59.16 66.31 17.41
CA GLY A 116 -59.33 65.14 18.26
C GLY A 116 -59.73 63.90 17.48
N LYS A 117 -60.74 64.02 16.59
CA LYS A 117 -61.16 62.92 15.69
C LYS A 117 -60.06 62.54 14.70
N ARG A 118 -59.36 63.52 14.10
CA ARG A 118 -58.21 63.29 13.20
C ARG A 118 -57.02 62.70 13.96
N MET A 119 -56.80 63.07 15.21
CA MET A 119 -55.75 62.52 16.07
C MET A 119 -56.07 61.06 16.45
N ASP A 120 -57.32 60.75 16.78
CA ASP A 120 -57.76 59.39 17.07
C ASP A 120 -57.75 58.50 15.82
N GLU A 121 -58.09 59.04 14.65
CA GLU A 121 -57.96 58.35 13.37
C GLU A 121 -56.49 58.08 13.02
N ARG A 122 -55.60 59.06 13.20
CA ARG A 122 -54.14 58.87 13.07
C ARG A 122 -53.60 57.85 14.08
N LYS A 123 -54.07 57.85 15.33
CA LYS A 123 -53.67 56.84 16.34
C LYS A 123 -54.13 55.44 15.94
N ARG A 124 -55.31 55.29 15.33
CA ARG A 124 -55.81 54.00 14.82
C ARG A 124 -55.03 53.56 13.60
N GLU A 125 -54.72 54.46 12.67
CA GLU A 125 -53.90 54.19 11.50
C GLU A 125 -52.46 53.83 11.91
N GLU A 126 -51.87 54.55 12.85
CA GLU A 126 -50.56 54.25 13.41
C GLU A 126 -50.56 52.90 14.15
N LYS A 127 -51.64 52.56 14.86
CA LYS A 127 -51.79 51.25 15.50
C LYS A 127 -51.87 50.12 14.45
N ARG A 128 -52.61 50.32 13.35
CA ARG A 128 -52.68 49.37 12.22
C ARG A 128 -51.32 49.22 11.55
N LYS A 129 -50.63 50.32 11.30
CA LYS A 129 -49.29 50.32 10.71
C LYS A 129 -48.26 49.62 11.60
N ARG A 130 -48.30 49.84 12.91
CA ARG A 130 -47.48 49.10 13.89
C ARG A 130 -47.84 47.61 13.93
N GLU A 131 -49.10 47.24 13.76
CA GLU A 131 -49.52 45.84 13.71
C GLU A 131 -49.08 45.15 12.41
N GLU A 132 -49.15 45.85 11.29
CA GLU A 132 -48.62 45.39 10.00
C GLU A 132 -47.10 45.27 10.02
N GLU A 133 -46.38 46.23 10.59
CA GLU A 133 -44.93 46.16 10.80
C GLU A 133 -44.55 44.98 11.70
N ARG A 134 -45.32 44.72 12.77
CA ARG A 134 -45.10 43.54 13.62
C ARG A 134 -45.34 42.23 12.88
N LYS A 135 -46.36 42.15 12.03
CA LYS A 135 -46.61 40.96 11.19
C LYS A 135 -45.49 40.75 10.18
N GLN A 136 -45.01 41.80 9.54
CA GLN A 136 -43.87 41.74 8.62
C GLN A 136 -42.56 41.38 9.33
N GLU A 137 -42.32 41.90 10.54
CA GLU A 137 -41.15 41.55 11.34
C GLU A 137 -41.21 40.08 11.79
N GLU A 138 -42.39 39.59 12.17
CA GLU A 138 -42.60 38.18 12.53
C GLU A 138 -42.42 37.26 11.32
N GLU A 139 -42.92 37.63 10.14
CA GLU A 139 -42.73 36.89 8.90
C GLU A 139 -41.25 36.83 8.49
N ARG A 140 -40.53 37.95 8.59
CA ARG A 140 -39.07 38.00 8.36
C ARG A 140 -38.31 37.13 9.34
N LYS A 141 -38.69 37.10 10.62
CA LYS A 141 -38.09 36.21 11.63
C LYS A 141 -38.33 34.74 11.28
N ARG A 142 -39.53 34.38 10.85
CA ARG A 142 -39.85 33.00 10.41
C ARG A 142 -39.09 32.61 9.15
N GLU A 143 -38.94 33.53 8.19
CA GLU A 143 -38.15 33.27 6.97
C GLU A 143 -36.66 33.12 7.28
N GLU A 144 -36.13 33.95 8.18
CA GLU A 144 -34.75 33.85 8.65
C GLU A 144 -34.50 32.55 9.42
N GLU A 145 -35.46 32.13 10.25
CA GLU A 145 -35.40 30.85 10.96
C GLU A 145 -35.42 29.65 10.00
N ARG A 146 -36.28 29.69 8.97
CA ARG A 146 -36.29 28.66 7.91
C ARG A 146 -34.97 28.61 7.12
N LYS A 147 -34.40 29.76 6.79
CA LYS A 147 -33.08 29.84 6.12
C LYS A 147 -31.97 29.26 6.99
N ARG A 148 -31.98 29.56 8.30
CA ARG A 148 -31.02 28.97 9.26
C ARG A 148 -31.22 27.47 9.42
N GLU A 149 -32.46 26.98 9.44
CA GLU A 149 -32.73 25.54 9.52
C GLU A 149 -32.27 24.81 8.25
N GLU A 150 -32.51 25.39 7.08
CA GLU A 150 -32.05 24.85 5.81
C GLU A 150 -30.51 24.85 5.71
N GLU A 151 -29.85 25.90 6.18
CA GLU A 151 -28.39 25.96 6.26
C GLU A 151 -27.82 24.90 7.21
N ARG A 152 -28.45 24.68 8.37
CA ARG A 152 -28.07 23.61 9.29
C ARG A 152 -28.24 22.22 8.67
N LYS A 153 -29.33 21.99 7.94
CA LYS A 153 -29.55 20.71 7.22
C LYS A 153 -28.48 20.48 6.15
N ARG A 154 -28.12 21.51 5.39
CA ARG A 154 -27.04 21.44 4.38
C ARG A 154 -25.67 21.21 5.03
N GLU A 155 -25.40 21.85 6.17
CA GLU A 155 -24.16 21.63 6.92
C GLU A 155 -24.07 20.21 7.48
N GLU A 156 -25.17 19.69 8.02
CA GLU A 156 -25.27 18.31 8.51
C GLU A 156 -25.09 17.29 7.38
N GLU A 157 -25.68 17.54 6.21
CA GLU A 157 -25.50 16.70 5.02
C GLU A 157 -24.04 16.70 4.53
N ARG A 158 -23.39 17.87 4.50
CA ARG A 158 -21.95 17.98 4.17
C ARG A 158 -21.08 17.23 5.16
N LYS A 159 -21.39 17.31 6.46
CA LYS A 159 -20.67 16.55 7.50
C LYS A 159 -20.83 15.05 7.31
N ARG A 160 -22.04 14.57 7.00
CA ARG A 160 -22.29 13.15 6.69
C ARG A 160 -21.57 12.69 5.43
N GLU A 161 -21.54 13.50 4.39
CA GLU A 161 -20.82 13.17 3.15
C GLU A 161 -19.31 13.10 3.39
N GLU A 162 -18.76 14.03 4.17
CA GLU A 162 -17.36 14.03 4.54
C GLU A 162 -16.99 12.81 5.41
N GLU A 163 -17.86 12.44 6.36
CA GLU A 163 -17.68 11.24 7.17
C GLU A 163 -17.70 9.96 6.31
N ARG A 164 -18.63 9.85 5.36
CA ARG A 164 -18.66 8.74 4.40
C ARG A 164 -17.40 8.67 3.54
N LYS A 165 -16.87 9.81 3.09
CA LYS A 165 -15.61 9.85 2.31
C LYS A 165 -14.42 9.37 3.16
N ARG A 166 -14.35 9.80 4.43
CA ARG A 166 -13.31 9.34 5.37
C ARG A 166 -13.43 7.84 5.67
N GLU A 167 -14.64 7.33 5.82
CA GLU A 167 -14.87 5.90 6.03
C GLU A 167 -14.47 5.07 4.81
N GLU A 168 -14.81 5.54 3.61
CA GLU A 168 -14.42 4.89 2.35
C GLU A 168 -12.89 4.91 2.16
N GLU A 169 -12.23 6.03 2.49
CA GLU A 169 -10.77 6.14 2.46
C GLU A 169 -10.10 5.17 3.44
N ARG A 170 -10.60 5.08 4.68
CA ARG A 170 -10.11 4.11 5.67
C ARG A 170 -10.26 2.67 5.18
N LYS A 171 -11.39 2.35 4.55
CA LYS A 171 -11.63 1.00 4.00
C LYS A 171 -10.68 0.68 2.85
N ARG A 172 -10.40 1.65 1.96
CA ARG A 172 -9.41 1.49 0.89
C ARG A 172 -7.99 1.29 1.44
N GLU A 173 -7.60 2.05 2.46
CA GLU A 173 -6.30 1.90 3.12
C GLU A 173 -6.15 0.53 3.80
N GLU A 174 -7.21 0.03 4.43
CA GLU A 174 -7.23 -1.30 5.05
C GLU A 174 -7.13 -2.41 4.00
N GLU A 175 -7.84 -2.31 2.88
CA GLU A 175 -7.74 -3.24 1.75
C GLU A 175 -6.33 -3.23 1.12
N GLU A 176 -5.69 -2.07 0.99
CA GLU A 176 -4.30 -1.98 0.51
C GLU A 176 -3.32 -2.65 1.46
N LYS A 177 -3.44 -2.40 2.77
CA LYS A 177 -2.62 -3.07 3.79
C LYS A 177 -2.83 -4.58 3.79
N GLU A 178 -4.05 -5.06 3.58
CA GLU A 178 -4.34 -6.49 3.47
C GLU A 178 -3.70 -7.10 2.21
N LYS A 179 -3.79 -6.40 1.06
CA LYS A 179 -3.11 -6.81 -0.17
C LYS A 179 -1.60 -6.84 -0.02
N GLU A 180 -1.02 -5.86 0.66
CA GLU A 180 0.42 -5.82 0.94
C GLU A 180 0.85 -6.97 1.86
N ARG A 181 0.07 -7.26 2.92
CA ARG A 181 0.29 -8.43 3.77
C ARG A 181 0.24 -9.73 2.98
N LYS A 182 -0.77 -9.93 2.12
CA LYS A 182 -0.86 -11.11 1.25
C LYS A 182 0.33 -11.24 0.30
N ARG A 183 0.84 -10.12 -0.25
CA ARG A 183 2.06 -10.12 -1.08
C ARG A 183 3.29 -10.50 -0.26
N HIS A 184 3.45 -9.90 0.92
CA HIS A 184 4.57 -10.20 1.81
C HIS A 184 4.56 -11.65 2.27
N ASP A 185 3.39 -12.18 2.64
CA ASP A 185 3.23 -13.57 3.04
C ASP A 185 3.46 -14.53 1.87
N GLY A 186 3.02 -14.18 0.65
CA GLY A 186 3.33 -14.94 -0.56
C GLY A 186 4.83 -14.98 -0.86
N ILE A 187 5.52 -13.86 -0.74
CA ILE A 187 6.99 -13.80 -0.89
C ILE A 187 7.67 -14.65 0.19
N LYS A 188 7.22 -14.56 1.44
CA LYS A 188 7.77 -15.36 2.54
C LYS A 188 7.61 -16.86 2.30
N GLN A 189 6.44 -17.29 1.83
CA GLN A 189 6.19 -18.68 1.45
C GLN A 189 7.11 -19.13 0.31
N GLN A 190 7.27 -18.32 -0.73
CA GLN A 190 8.20 -18.61 -1.83
C GLN A 190 9.64 -18.79 -1.33
N TYR A 191 10.09 -17.92 -0.42
CA TYR A 191 11.41 -18.06 0.19
C TYR A 191 11.54 -19.33 1.03
N GLU A 192 10.50 -19.69 1.78
CA GLU A 192 10.49 -20.89 2.63
C GLU A 192 10.47 -22.18 1.79
N ASP A 193 9.71 -22.19 0.70
CA ASP A 193 9.67 -23.29 -0.27
C ASP A 193 11.00 -23.44 -1.00
N ALA A 194 11.57 -22.34 -1.49
CA ALA A 194 12.89 -22.35 -2.14
C ALA A 194 14.00 -22.80 -1.18
N TYR A 195 13.92 -22.40 0.10
CA TYR A 195 14.87 -22.86 1.11
C TYR A 195 14.72 -24.35 1.41
N ARG A 196 13.49 -24.86 1.50
CA ARG A 196 13.21 -26.29 1.67
C ARG A 196 13.76 -27.10 0.49
N GLU A 197 13.53 -26.65 -0.73
CA GLU A 197 14.04 -27.28 -1.95
C GLU A 197 15.57 -27.29 -1.97
N PHE A 198 16.21 -26.17 -1.61
CA PHE A 198 17.67 -26.10 -1.49
C PHE A 198 18.24 -27.08 -0.45
N VAL A 199 17.61 -27.18 0.72
CA VAL A 199 18.00 -28.13 1.77
C VAL A 199 17.82 -29.57 1.29
N GLN A 200 16.70 -29.90 0.64
CA GLN A 200 16.44 -31.23 0.07
C GLN A 200 17.47 -31.59 -1.01
N ALA A 201 17.77 -30.67 -1.93
CA ALA A 201 18.79 -30.88 -2.96
C ALA A 201 20.17 -31.12 -2.33
N ARG A 202 20.50 -30.40 -1.25
CA ARG A 202 21.75 -30.59 -0.52
C ARG A 202 21.79 -31.91 0.24
N GLU A 203 20.68 -32.33 0.84
CA GLU A 203 20.55 -33.64 1.49
C GLU A 203 20.64 -34.78 0.47
N ASP A 204 19.99 -34.66 -0.69
CA ASP A 204 20.09 -35.61 -1.80
C ASP A 204 21.51 -35.71 -2.35
N CYS A 205 22.26 -34.61 -2.39
CA CYS A 205 23.68 -34.60 -2.73
C CYS A 205 24.60 -35.09 -1.60
N SER A 206 24.16 -35.00 -0.34
CA SER A 206 24.92 -35.42 0.85
C SER A 206 24.73 -36.89 1.21
N LEU A 207 23.86 -37.62 0.52
CA LEU A 207 23.74 -39.07 0.68
C LEU A 207 25.00 -39.75 0.10
N PRO A 208 25.61 -40.72 0.82
CA PRO A 208 26.81 -41.47 0.37
C PRO A 208 26.66 -42.16 -1.00
N ASP A 209 25.42 -42.27 -1.46
CA ASP A 209 24.96 -42.98 -2.64
C ASP A 209 24.87 -42.07 -3.90
N HIS A 210 25.12 -40.75 -3.77
CA HIS A 210 25.01 -39.77 -4.86
C HIS A 210 25.97 -40.04 -6.02
N GLY A 211 27.21 -40.47 -5.74
CA GLY A 211 28.16 -40.88 -6.76
C GLY A 211 27.66 -42.10 -7.55
N LEU A 212 27.14 -43.11 -6.86
CA LEU A 212 26.62 -44.34 -7.46
C LEU A 212 25.35 -44.08 -8.29
N ARG A 213 24.46 -43.18 -7.84
CA ARG A 213 23.31 -42.72 -8.64
C ARG A 213 23.74 -42.01 -9.92
N ALA A 214 24.77 -41.18 -9.86
CA ALA A 214 25.33 -40.55 -11.05
C ALA A 214 25.91 -41.60 -12.01
N PHE A 215 26.61 -42.62 -11.52
CA PHE A 215 27.11 -43.74 -12.33
C PHE A 215 25.99 -44.50 -13.05
N PHE A 216 24.90 -44.85 -12.37
CA PHE A 216 23.78 -45.56 -13.01
C PHE A 216 23.08 -44.69 -14.06
N ARG A 217 22.88 -43.38 -13.80
CA ARG A 217 22.33 -42.45 -14.80
C ARG A 217 23.22 -42.34 -16.04
N LEU A 218 24.54 -42.29 -15.86
CA LEU A 218 25.50 -42.27 -16.95
C LEU A 218 25.48 -43.59 -17.75
N TYR A 219 25.36 -44.74 -17.08
CA TYR A 219 25.23 -46.04 -17.74
C TYR A 219 23.97 -46.09 -18.63
N ASP A 220 22.81 -45.69 -18.12
CA ASP A 220 21.58 -45.70 -18.90
C ASP A 220 21.61 -44.66 -20.04
N ALA A 221 22.14 -43.46 -19.80
CA ALA A 221 22.33 -42.45 -20.84
C ALA A 221 23.25 -42.93 -21.98
N LYS A 222 24.36 -43.61 -21.64
CA LYS A 222 25.26 -44.22 -22.63
C LYS A 222 24.55 -45.31 -23.44
N TRP A 223 23.74 -46.14 -22.78
CA TRP A 223 22.94 -47.15 -23.47
C TRP A 223 21.90 -46.55 -24.42
N ASP A 224 21.28 -45.43 -24.06
CA ASP A 224 20.32 -44.76 -24.92
C ASP A 224 21.00 -44.09 -26.13
N VAL A 225 22.19 -43.50 -25.93
CA VAL A 225 23.03 -43.01 -27.02
C VAL A 225 23.45 -44.14 -27.98
N LEU A 226 23.77 -45.32 -27.46
CA LEU A 226 24.12 -46.49 -28.28
C LEU A 226 22.93 -47.07 -29.06
N LYS A 227 21.71 -47.01 -28.52
CA LYS A 227 20.49 -47.44 -29.24
C LYS A 227 20.10 -46.47 -30.36
N ASN A 228 20.45 -45.19 -30.23
CA ASN A 228 20.12 -44.20 -31.25
C ASN A 228 21.00 -44.39 -32.50
N PRO A 229 20.43 -44.29 -33.72
CA PRO A 229 21.17 -44.45 -34.98
C PRO A 229 21.93 -43.17 -35.36
N ILE A 230 22.54 -42.49 -34.39
CA ILE A 230 23.36 -41.31 -34.61
C ILE A 230 24.78 -41.79 -34.96
N GLU A 231 25.38 -41.22 -36.01
CA GLU A 231 26.78 -41.44 -36.40
C GLU A 231 27.70 -40.98 -35.27
N LEU A 232 28.11 -41.91 -34.41
CA LEU A 232 29.04 -41.65 -33.33
C LEU A 232 30.47 -41.94 -33.80
N GLN A 233 31.43 -41.24 -33.21
CA GLN A 233 32.85 -41.52 -33.40
C GLN A 233 33.18 -42.98 -33.02
N PRO A 234 34.21 -43.60 -33.62
CA PRO A 234 34.61 -44.96 -33.27
C PRO A 234 34.95 -45.09 -31.79
N LEU A 235 34.03 -45.70 -31.03
CA LEU A 235 34.12 -45.84 -29.58
C LEU A 235 35.22 -46.83 -29.21
N ALA A 236 35.98 -46.49 -28.16
CA ALA A 236 37.01 -47.35 -27.59
C ALA A 236 36.39 -48.36 -26.60
N PHE A 237 37.09 -49.47 -26.34
CA PHE A 237 36.69 -50.49 -25.37
C PHE A 237 36.29 -49.89 -24.00
N ALA A 238 37.02 -48.90 -23.50
CA ALA A 238 36.78 -48.27 -22.19
C ALA A 238 35.56 -47.32 -22.15
N GLU A 239 35.04 -46.89 -23.30
CA GLU A 239 33.94 -45.92 -23.37
C GLU A 239 32.57 -46.60 -23.25
N LEU A 240 32.52 -47.90 -23.53
CA LEU A 240 31.32 -48.72 -23.47
C LEU A 240 30.77 -48.82 -22.03
N PRO A 241 29.43 -48.80 -21.88
CA PRO A 241 28.79 -48.93 -20.58
C PRO A 241 28.82 -50.38 -20.10
N TRP A 242 29.95 -50.79 -19.52
CA TRP A 242 30.09 -52.10 -18.89
C TRP A 242 29.32 -52.17 -17.56
N PRO A 243 28.65 -53.28 -17.23
CA PRO A 243 27.82 -53.42 -16.05
C PRO A 243 28.69 -53.75 -14.83
N ILE A 244 29.62 -52.84 -14.52
CA ILE A 244 30.54 -52.95 -13.39
C ILE A 244 30.69 -51.58 -12.71
N LEU A 245 30.99 -51.57 -11.41
CA LEU A 245 31.12 -50.35 -10.62
C LEU A 245 32.51 -49.69 -10.71
N SER A 246 33.35 -50.06 -11.70
CA SER A 246 34.71 -49.52 -11.86
C SER A 246 34.81 -48.64 -13.10
N GLU A 247 35.37 -47.43 -12.94
CA GLU A 247 35.42 -46.39 -13.99
C GLU A 247 36.26 -46.75 -15.22
N HIS A 248 37.18 -47.71 -15.12
CA HIS A 248 38.12 -48.02 -16.20
C HIS A 248 38.34 -49.53 -16.33
N LEU A 249 37.65 -50.17 -17.28
CA LEU A 249 38.05 -51.49 -17.77
C LEU A 249 39.06 -51.32 -18.89
N LEU A 250 40.27 -51.79 -18.62
CA LEU A 250 41.34 -51.86 -19.62
C LEU A 250 41.46 -53.28 -20.21
N SER A 251 40.82 -54.29 -19.59
CA SER A 251 40.90 -55.69 -20.01
C SER A 251 39.58 -56.46 -19.79
N PRO A 252 39.19 -57.37 -20.71
CA PRO A 252 38.04 -58.27 -20.57
C PRO A 252 38.11 -59.20 -19.34
N SER A 253 39.30 -59.53 -18.86
CA SER A 253 39.50 -60.47 -17.73
C SER A 253 39.03 -59.91 -16.38
N GLU A 254 38.82 -58.61 -16.28
CA GLU A 254 38.34 -57.95 -15.06
C GLU A 254 36.82 -58.07 -14.87
N ILE A 255 36.11 -58.58 -15.88
CA ILE A 255 34.67 -58.84 -15.86
C ILE A 255 34.42 -60.18 -15.16
N THR A 256 34.38 -60.13 -13.84
CA THR A 256 34.02 -61.28 -13.00
C THR A 256 32.51 -61.30 -12.73
N MET A 257 31.95 -62.50 -12.54
CA MET A 257 30.54 -62.69 -12.17
C MET A 257 30.14 -61.89 -10.93
N GLU A 258 31.00 -61.81 -9.92
CA GLU A 258 30.75 -61.09 -8.66
C GLU A 258 30.61 -59.59 -8.86
N ARG A 259 31.45 -58.97 -9.70
CA ARG A 259 31.38 -57.53 -10.00
C ARG A 259 30.13 -57.16 -10.77
N VAL A 260 29.76 -58.00 -11.75
CA VAL A 260 28.52 -57.84 -12.51
C VAL A 260 27.30 -58.03 -11.59
N GLN A 261 27.36 -58.99 -10.67
CA GLN A 261 26.33 -59.20 -9.64
C GLN A 261 26.17 -57.97 -8.73
N GLN A 262 27.27 -57.39 -8.24
CA GLN A 262 27.27 -56.20 -7.39
C GLN A 262 26.67 -54.98 -8.10
N PHE A 263 26.95 -54.83 -9.40
CA PHE A 263 26.39 -53.74 -10.21
C PHE A 263 24.89 -53.92 -10.46
N ILE A 264 24.45 -55.13 -10.83
CA ILE A 264 23.07 -55.41 -11.23
C ILE A 264 22.12 -55.40 -10.02
N PHE A 265 22.55 -55.92 -8.87
CA PHE A 265 21.71 -55.98 -7.65
C PHE A 265 21.87 -54.79 -6.71
N HIS A 266 22.44 -53.68 -7.17
CA HIS A 266 22.63 -52.52 -6.31
C HIS A 266 21.28 -51.92 -5.87
N PRO A 267 21.04 -51.68 -4.56
CA PRO A 267 19.75 -51.24 -4.01
C PRO A 267 19.25 -49.90 -4.57
N THR A 268 20.18 -49.11 -5.09
CA THR A 268 19.95 -47.78 -5.66
C THR A 268 19.33 -47.82 -7.06
N ARG A 269 19.54 -48.90 -7.82
CA ARG A 269 19.09 -49.00 -9.22
C ARG A 269 17.67 -49.55 -9.33
N HIS A 270 17.31 -50.49 -8.46
CA HIS A 270 16.03 -51.17 -8.52
C HIS A 270 15.37 -51.19 -7.15
N LYS A 271 14.58 -50.14 -6.85
CA LYS A 271 13.78 -50.08 -5.61
C LYS A 271 12.52 -50.94 -5.67
N ASP A 272 11.99 -51.20 -6.87
CA ASP A 272 10.63 -51.76 -7.05
C ASP A 272 10.59 -53.08 -7.85
N MET A 273 11.73 -53.68 -8.19
CA MET A 273 11.79 -54.85 -9.09
C MET A 273 12.39 -56.09 -8.43
N THR A 274 11.83 -57.27 -8.75
CA THR A 274 12.38 -58.55 -8.30
C THR A 274 13.67 -58.88 -9.06
N LYS A 275 14.61 -59.54 -8.35
CA LYS A 275 15.91 -59.96 -8.89
C LYS A 275 15.81 -60.67 -10.24
N VAL A 276 14.76 -61.47 -10.44
CA VAL A 276 14.49 -62.21 -11.69
C VAL A 276 14.15 -61.30 -12.87
N LEU A 277 13.37 -60.24 -12.65
CA LEU A 277 13.01 -59.29 -13.71
C LEU A 277 14.21 -58.45 -14.14
N ILE A 278 15.03 -58.03 -13.19
CA ILE A 278 16.26 -57.28 -13.45
C ILE A 278 17.22 -58.08 -14.33
N ILE A 279 17.46 -59.36 -13.98
CA ILE A 279 18.29 -60.24 -14.81
C ILE A 279 17.70 -60.39 -16.21
N ARG A 280 16.38 -60.51 -16.34
CA ARG A 280 15.71 -60.66 -17.64
C ARG A 280 15.89 -59.42 -18.51
N GLU A 281 15.81 -58.22 -17.94
CA GLU A 281 16.04 -56.96 -18.66
C GLU A 281 17.50 -56.83 -19.13
N GLU A 282 18.47 -57.14 -18.27
CA GLU A 282 19.89 -57.09 -18.67
C GLU A 282 20.25 -58.17 -19.69
N LEU A 283 19.65 -59.35 -19.60
CA LEU A 283 19.84 -60.41 -20.59
C LEU A 283 19.27 -60.03 -21.97
N LEU A 284 18.18 -59.26 -22.00
CA LEU A 284 17.63 -58.72 -23.25
C LEU A 284 18.51 -57.60 -23.83
N ARG A 285 19.14 -56.79 -22.96
CA ARG A 285 20.02 -55.67 -23.36
C ARG A 285 21.38 -56.16 -23.86
N TRP A 286 21.91 -57.21 -23.26
CA TRP A 286 23.18 -57.87 -23.62
C TRP A 286 23.02 -59.09 -24.54
N HIS A 287 21.88 -59.28 -25.21
CA HIS A 287 21.71 -60.41 -26.12
C HIS A 287 22.74 -60.37 -27.25
N PRO A 288 23.48 -61.46 -27.54
CA PRO A 288 24.61 -61.45 -28.46
C PRO A 288 24.23 -60.90 -29.84
N ASP A 289 23.10 -61.33 -30.40
CA ASP A 289 22.60 -60.87 -31.70
C ASP A 289 22.28 -59.35 -31.74
N LYS A 290 21.73 -58.78 -30.66
CA LYS A 290 21.37 -57.36 -30.59
C LYS A 290 22.59 -56.50 -30.27
N PHE A 291 23.46 -56.99 -29.41
CA PHE A 291 24.70 -56.33 -29.03
C PHE A 291 25.67 -56.27 -30.21
N GLU A 292 25.82 -57.39 -30.92
CA GLU A 292 26.69 -57.49 -32.09
C GLU A 292 26.21 -56.60 -33.24
N SER A 293 24.89 -56.56 -33.51
CA SER A 293 24.32 -55.71 -34.57
C SER A 293 24.32 -54.21 -34.23
N LEU A 294 24.16 -53.81 -32.97
CA LEU A 294 24.07 -52.41 -32.57
C LEU A 294 25.42 -51.77 -32.21
N ILE A 295 26.34 -52.54 -31.62
CA ILE A 295 27.56 -51.99 -31.00
C ILE A 295 28.82 -52.31 -31.83
N LEU A 296 28.94 -53.49 -32.47
CA LEU A 296 30.12 -53.78 -33.31
C LEU A 296 30.32 -52.82 -34.50
N PRO A 297 29.28 -52.25 -35.14
CA PRO A 297 29.48 -51.26 -36.18
C PRO A 297 30.04 -49.92 -35.65
N LYS A 298 29.85 -49.62 -34.35
CA LYS A 298 30.19 -48.34 -33.72
C LYS A 298 31.54 -48.37 -32.98
N VAL A 299 32.14 -49.56 -32.82
CA VAL A 299 33.40 -49.78 -32.11
C VAL A 299 34.56 -49.86 -33.11
N ARG A 300 35.74 -49.37 -32.70
CA ARG A 300 36.99 -49.47 -33.47
C ARG A 300 37.31 -50.92 -33.82
N GLU A 301 37.73 -51.17 -35.07
CA GLU A 301 38.05 -52.53 -35.55
C GLU A 301 39.07 -53.29 -34.70
N CYS A 302 40.04 -52.59 -34.12
CA CYS A 302 41.05 -53.16 -33.22
C CYS A 302 40.45 -53.72 -31.91
N ASP A 303 39.33 -53.15 -31.45
CA ASP A 303 38.73 -53.47 -30.15
C ASP A 303 37.51 -54.41 -30.30
N LYS A 304 37.03 -54.67 -31.53
CA LYS A 304 35.83 -55.49 -31.79
C LYS A 304 35.93 -56.89 -31.19
N GLN A 305 37.10 -57.53 -31.26
CA GLN A 305 37.31 -58.87 -30.70
C GLN A 305 37.24 -58.86 -29.17
N LEU A 306 37.87 -57.87 -28.52
CA LEU A 306 37.86 -57.71 -27.06
C LEU A 306 36.45 -57.40 -26.54
N VAL A 307 35.69 -56.58 -27.27
CA VAL A 307 34.30 -56.25 -26.94
C VAL A 307 33.39 -57.46 -27.04
N ALA A 308 33.53 -58.28 -28.08
CA ALA A 308 32.76 -59.51 -28.25
C ALA A 308 33.05 -60.54 -27.13
N GLU A 309 34.32 -60.71 -26.77
CA GLU A 309 34.73 -61.58 -25.66
C GLU A 309 34.16 -61.09 -24.32
N ALA A 310 34.29 -59.79 -24.05
CA ALA A 310 33.74 -59.15 -22.86
C ALA A 310 32.22 -59.29 -22.74
N SER A 311 31.47 -59.07 -23.83
CA SER A 311 30.01 -59.30 -23.84
C SER A 311 29.66 -60.76 -23.58
N GLY A 312 30.43 -61.70 -24.14
CA GLY A 312 30.26 -63.13 -23.90
C GLY A 312 30.45 -63.51 -22.43
N LEU A 313 31.43 -62.90 -21.75
CA LEU A 313 31.65 -63.09 -20.32
C LEU A 313 30.49 -62.54 -19.47
N ILE A 314 29.95 -61.38 -19.83
CA ILE A 314 28.78 -60.79 -19.15
C ILE A 314 27.55 -61.68 -19.31
N ILE A 315 27.28 -62.17 -20.52
CA ILE A 315 26.15 -63.06 -20.79
C ILE A 315 26.29 -64.35 -19.97
N ARG A 316 27.48 -64.96 -19.91
CA ARG A 316 27.74 -66.15 -19.09
C ARG A 316 27.52 -65.86 -17.61
N ALA A 317 27.98 -64.71 -17.11
CA ALA A 317 27.73 -64.28 -15.74
C ALA A 317 26.22 -64.10 -15.46
N LEU A 318 25.48 -63.47 -16.37
CA LEU A 318 24.03 -63.28 -16.27
C LEU A 318 23.26 -64.61 -16.27
N TYR A 319 23.62 -65.57 -17.12
CA TYR A 319 23.03 -66.91 -17.11
C TYR A 319 23.37 -67.68 -15.84
N GLY A 320 24.58 -67.54 -15.31
CA GLY A 320 24.97 -68.08 -14.01
C GLY A 320 24.15 -67.50 -12.86
N LEU A 321 23.85 -66.20 -12.89
CA LEU A 321 22.99 -65.56 -11.89
C LEU A 321 21.51 -65.98 -12.02
N LYS A 322 21.04 -66.21 -13.25
CA LYS A 322 19.69 -66.72 -13.53
C LYS A 322 19.49 -68.14 -13.00
N SER A 323 20.50 -69.01 -13.09
CA SER A 323 20.41 -70.39 -12.59
C SER A 323 20.47 -70.45 -11.06
N LEU A 324 21.25 -69.56 -10.42
CA LEU A 324 21.35 -69.45 -8.95
C LEU A 324 20.11 -68.85 -8.27
N GLY A 325 19.32 -68.03 -8.96
CA GLY A 325 18.10 -67.44 -8.40
C GLY A 325 16.85 -68.34 -8.44
N HIS A 326 16.98 -69.59 -8.89
CA HIS A 326 15.87 -70.53 -9.08
C HIS A 326 15.84 -71.70 -8.07
N THR A 327 16.83 -71.75 -7.17
CA THR A 327 16.84 -72.55 -5.93
C THR A 327 16.42 -71.69 -4.76
#